data_AF-A0A943R6K0-F1
#
_entry.id   AF-A0A943R6K0-F1
#
_cell.length_a   1.000
_cell.length_b   1.000
_cell.length_c   1.000
_cell.angle_alpha   90.00
_cell.angle_beta   90.00
_cell.angle_gamma   90.00
#
_symmetry.space_group_name_H-M   'P 1'
#
loop_
_entity.id
_entity.type
_entity.pdbx_description
1 polymer ?
#
loop_
_entity_poly.entity_id
_entity_poly.type
_entity_poly.pdbx_seq_one_letter_code
_entity_poly.pdbx_strand_id
1 'polypeptide(L)'
;LSRSTGDVRVEYLRNYNGEMPRFSSELAHLYTEEEAFEISHSPAFQGKIVSIRNIRALFHGESSLFDTFAIANVRVEKVFSGELSVGDTVRILLPCPIARNIWVEHMDIVSQCRTGMRGIFLPQALGGSDFREKGGAVLYFSDLADYAFHAGYMDLFLETRDGLVFNQEIYTSLSPDATLKEAGEYVAGKIQSY
;
A
#
# COMPACT_ATOMS: atom_id res chain seq x y z
N LEU A 1 11.31 -10.60 -12.39
CA LEU A 1 9.95 -10.41 -12.95
C LEU A 1 10.11 -10.18 -14.44
N SER A 2 9.04 -10.38 -15.19
CA SER A 2 8.96 -10.10 -16.63
C SER A 2 9.43 -8.68 -16.95
N ARG A 3 9.84 -8.45 -18.20
CA ARG A 3 9.89 -7.09 -18.76
C ARG A 3 8.49 -6.50 -18.61
N SER A 4 8.37 -5.30 -18.06
CA SER A 4 7.17 -4.50 -18.25
C SER A 4 7.03 -4.26 -19.75
N THR A 5 5.79 -4.19 -20.21
CA THR A 5 5.43 -4.02 -21.62
C THR A 5 6.02 -2.74 -22.24
N GLY A 6 6.41 -1.74 -21.44
CA GLY A 6 7.02 -0.49 -21.89
C GLY A 6 8.56 -0.39 -21.74
N ASP A 7 9.27 -1.51 -21.95
CA ASP A 7 10.75 -1.57 -21.96
C ASP A 7 11.43 -1.23 -20.61
N VAL A 8 10.76 -1.56 -19.51
CA VAL A 8 11.30 -1.46 -18.15
C VAL A 8 11.55 -2.84 -17.57
N ARG A 9 12.74 -3.06 -17.02
CA ARG A 9 13.06 -4.33 -16.33
C ARG A 9 12.82 -4.19 -14.84
N VAL A 10 12.11 -5.15 -14.24
CA VAL A 10 11.84 -5.17 -12.79
C VAL A 10 12.51 -6.35 -12.11
N GLU A 11 13.23 -6.06 -11.03
CA GLU A 11 14.01 -7.03 -10.28
C GLU A 11 13.62 -7.07 -8.81
N TYR A 12 13.60 -8.28 -8.23
CA TYR A 12 13.49 -8.43 -6.78
C TYR A 12 14.81 -8.06 -6.12
N LEU A 13 14.71 -7.31 -5.02
CA LEU A 13 15.83 -6.99 -4.16
C LEU A 13 15.97 -8.08 -3.10
N ARG A 14 17.09 -8.81 -3.12
CA ARG A 14 17.34 -9.90 -2.16
C ARG A 14 17.65 -9.37 -0.76
N ASN A 15 18.42 -8.29 -0.67
CA ASN A 15 18.78 -7.60 0.57
C ASN A 15 18.70 -6.09 0.30
N TYR A 16 17.63 -5.43 0.72
CA TYR A 16 17.58 -3.97 0.66
C TYR A 16 18.06 -3.40 2.00
N ASN A 17 19.30 -2.91 2.00
CA ASN A 17 19.90 -2.18 3.13
C ASN A 17 20.03 -0.68 2.80
N GLY A 18 19.31 -0.21 1.78
CA GLY A 18 19.36 1.20 1.39
C GLY A 18 18.71 2.06 2.48
N GLU A 19 19.40 3.12 2.87
CA GLU A 19 18.75 4.24 3.54
C GLU A 19 17.93 4.96 2.47
N MET A 20 16.60 5.05 2.66
CA MET A 20 15.85 6.03 1.88
C MET A 20 16.09 7.40 2.52
N PRO A 21 16.33 8.45 1.71
CA PRO A 21 16.22 9.82 2.19
C PRO A 21 14.88 9.99 2.92
N ARG A 22 14.87 10.77 4.00
CA ARG A 22 13.61 11.19 4.60
C ARG A 22 12.86 11.99 3.54
N PHE A 23 11.70 11.49 3.14
CA PHE A 23 10.81 12.20 2.24
C PHE A 23 9.59 12.60 3.02
N SER A 24 9.47 13.90 3.32
CA SER A 24 8.18 14.47 3.68
C SER A 24 7.35 14.57 2.40
N SER A 25 6.20 13.89 2.36
CA SER A 25 5.11 14.35 1.52
C SER A 25 4.20 15.22 2.39
N GLU A 26 4.02 16.50 2.05
CA GLU A 26 3.12 17.42 2.76
C GLU A 26 1.63 17.05 2.66
N LEU A 27 1.30 15.87 2.12
CA LEU A 27 -0.05 15.50 1.68
C LEU A 27 -0.93 14.92 2.79
N ALA A 28 -0.37 14.50 3.93
CA ALA A 28 -1.15 13.86 5.01
C ALA A 28 -2.21 14.81 5.62
N HIS A 29 -1.95 16.12 5.62
CA HIS A 29 -2.88 17.13 6.14
C HIS A 29 -3.92 17.59 5.11
N LEU A 30 -3.91 17.06 3.87
CA LEU A 30 -4.76 17.55 2.79
C LEU A 30 -6.07 16.80 2.62
N TYR A 31 -6.25 15.66 3.29
CA TYR A 31 -7.44 14.84 3.12
C TYR A 31 -8.26 14.77 4.41
N THR A 32 -9.54 15.07 4.27
CA THR A 32 -10.57 14.72 5.25
C THR A 32 -10.83 13.22 5.24
N GLU A 33 -11.49 12.74 6.29
CA GLU A 33 -11.95 11.36 6.39
C GLU A 33 -12.85 10.95 5.21
N GLU A 34 -13.74 11.86 4.77
CA GLU A 34 -14.66 11.65 3.66
C GLU A 34 -13.90 11.51 2.34
N GLU A 35 -12.97 12.42 2.04
CA GLU A 35 -12.12 12.36 0.85
C GLU A 35 -11.27 11.07 0.81
N ALA A 36 -10.75 10.62 1.96
CA ALA A 36 -9.99 9.38 2.03
C ALA A 36 -10.84 8.16 1.63
N PHE A 37 -12.11 8.10 2.04
CA PHE A 37 -13.01 7.03 1.60
C PHE A 37 -13.45 7.22 0.14
N GLU A 38 -13.66 8.43 -0.35
CA GLU A 38 -13.97 8.65 -1.78
C GLU A 38 -12.84 8.13 -2.68
N ILE A 39 -11.59 8.36 -2.28
CA ILE A 39 -10.39 7.96 -3.03
C ILE A 39 -10.11 6.45 -2.91
N SER A 40 -10.25 5.89 -1.71
CA SER A 40 -9.81 4.53 -1.37
C SER A 40 -10.91 3.74 -0.63
N HIS A 41 -11.92 3.23 -1.34
CA HIS A 41 -12.97 2.39 -0.74
C HIS A 41 -13.27 1.07 -1.47
N SER A 42 -12.74 0.87 -2.68
CA SER A 42 -13.02 -0.35 -3.45
C SER A 42 -11.78 -0.87 -4.19
N PRO A 43 -11.28 -2.06 -3.84
CA PRO A 43 -11.80 -2.95 -2.80
C PRO A 43 -11.40 -2.47 -1.39
N ALA A 44 -12.19 -2.87 -0.40
CA ALA A 44 -11.86 -2.73 1.01
C ALA A 44 -11.94 -4.09 1.68
N PHE A 45 -10.88 -4.54 2.33
CA PHE A 45 -10.84 -5.88 2.89
C PHE A 45 -9.89 -6.00 4.08
N GLN A 46 -10.19 -6.94 4.97
CA GLN A 46 -9.27 -7.37 6.02
C GLN A 46 -8.48 -8.59 5.53
N GLY A 47 -7.19 -8.63 5.82
CA GLY A 47 -6.36 -9.74 5.40
C GLY A 47 -5.06 -9.88 6.18
N LYS A 48 -4.32 -10.94 5.85
CA LYS A 48 -3.01 -11.26 6.41
C LYS A 48 -1.92 -11.16 5.34
N ILE A 49 -0.86 -10.42 5.63
CA ILE A 49 0.30 -10.32 4.74
C ILE A 49 1.02 -11.66 4.71
N VAL A 50 1.02 -12.34 3.56
CA VAL A 50 1.69 -13.64 3.39
C VAL A 50 3.12 -13.52 2.87
N SER A 51 3.43 -12.42 2.17
CA SER A 51 4.80 -12.10 1.78
C SER A 51 4.93 -10.63 1.41
N ILE A 52 6.12 -10.06 1.61
CA ILE A 52 6.51 -8.76 1.08
C ILE A 52 7.83 -8.93 0.34
N ARG A 53 7.96 -8.34 -0.84
CA ARG A 53 9.22 -8.31 -1.59
C ARG A 53 9.49 -6.94 -2.17
N ASN A 54 10.64 -6.38 -1.85
CA ASN A 54 11.09 -5.14 -2.47
C ASN A 54 11.48 -5.41 -3.93
N ILE A 55 11.17 -4.46 -4.78
CA ILE A 55 11.49 -4.47 -6.20
C ILE A 55 12.19 -3.17 -6.58
N ARG A 56 13.03 -3.23 -7.62
CA ARG A 56 13.54 -2.04 -8.31
C ARG A 56 13.15 -2.09 -9.77
N ALA A 57 12.74 -0.95 -10.30
CA ALA A 57 12.53 -0.74 -11.72
C ALA A 57 13.81 -0.16 -12.35
N LEU A 58 14.23 -0.76 -13.45
CA LEU A 58 15.39 -0.38 -14.24
C LEU A 58 14.91 0.23 -15.56
N PHE A 59 14.99 1.54 -15.67
CA PHE A 59 14.71 2.31 -16.89
C PHE A 59 16.02 2.41 -17.67
N HIS A 60 16.05 1.89 -18.91
CA HIS A 60 17.28 1.84 -19.72
C HIS A 60 18.47 1.16 -19.02
N GLY A 61 18.19 0.23 -18.11
CA GLY A 61 19.20 -0.48 -17.30
C GLY A 61 19.65 0.25 -16.03
N GLU A 62 19.18 1.48 -15.80
CA GLU A 62 19.49 2.28 -14.61
C GLU A 62 18.29 2.38 -13.66
N SER A 63 18.53 2.56 -12.37
CA SER A 63 17.48 2.70 -11.35
C SER A 63 17.89 3.76 -10.34
N SER A 64 16.93 4.58 -9.91
CA SER A 64 17.12 5.45 -8.75
C SER A 64 16.43 4.88 -7.52
N LEU A 65 16.74 5.43 -6.34
CA LEU A 65 16.05 5.10 -5.09
C LEU A 65 14.53 5.28 -5.22
N PHE A 66 14.09 6.29 -5.96
CA PHE A 66 12.67 6.53 -6.20
C PHE A 66 12.01 5.41 -7.01
N ASP A 67 12.75 4.66 -7.81
CA ASP A 67 12.25 3.54 -8.62
C ASP A 67 12.24 2.21 -7.85
N THR A 68 12.31 2.30 -6.52
CA THR A 68 12.24 1.16 -5.62
C THR A 68 10.89 1.14 -4.92
N PHE A 69 10.25 -0.02 -4.95
CA PHE A 69 8.91 -0.25 -4.38
C PHE A 69 8.91 -1.55 -3.59
N ALA A 70 7.77 -1.91 -3.03
CA ALA A 70 7.52 -3.26 -2.55
C ALA A 70 6.21 -3.82 -3.09
N ILE A 71 6.16 -5.13 -3.24
CA ILE A 71 4.94 -5.85 -3.53
C ILE A 71 4.56 -6.65 -2.29
N ALA A 72 3.39 -6.36 -1.74
CA ALA A 72 2.76 -7.16 -0.71
C ALA A 72 1.79 -8.16 -1.37
N ASN A 73 1.85 -9.42 -0.94
CA ASN A 73 0.79 -10.38 -1.21
C ASN A 73 -0.01 -10.56 0.09
N VAL A 74 -1.32 -10.31 0.03
CA VAL A 74 -2.23 -10.33 1.18
C VAL A 74 -3.29 -11.40 0.96
N ARG A 75 -3.45 -12.31 1.92
CA ARG A 75 -4.52 -13.30 1.92
C ARG A 75 -5.78 -12.66 2.53
N VAL A 76 -6.86 -12.62 1.77
CA VAL A 76 -8.14 -12.04 2.18
C VAL A 76 -8.79 -12.92 3.25
N GLU A 77 -9.18 -12.31 4.36
CA GLU A 77 -9.88 -12.96 5.48
C GLU A 77 -11.32 -12.48 5.62
N LYS A 78 -11.61 -11.23 5.23
CA LYS A 78 -12.95 -10.63 5.21
C LYS A 78 -13.00 -9.54 4.14
N VAL A 79 -14.13 -9.41 3.44
CA VAL A 79 -14.35 -8.37 2.42
C VAL A 79 -15.38 -7.40 2.94
N PHE A 80 -15.11 -6.10 2.80
CA PHE A 80 -16.03 -5.01 3.12
C PHE A 80 -16.64 -4.40 1.85
N SER A 81 -15.87 -4.32 0.76
CA SER A 81 -16.30 -3.83 -0.55
C SER A 81 -15.43 -4.41 -1.68
N GLY A 82 -15.97 -4.38 -2.91
CA GLY A 82 -15.32 -4.88 -4.13
C GLY A 82 -15.57 -6.37 -4.41
N GLU A 83 -15.08 -6.84 -5.56
CA GLU A 83 -15.31 -8.19 -6.08
C GLU A 83 -14.24 -9.22 -5.63
N LEU A 84 -13.77 -9.11 -4.38
CA LEU A 84 -12.83 -10.06 -3.79
C LEU A 84 -13.56 -11.20 -3.07
N SER A 85 -12.93 -12.36 -2.96
CA SER A 85 -13.40 -13.49 -2.17
C SER A 85 -12.46 -13.80 -1.00
N VAL A 86 -13.03 -14.28 0.12
CA VAL A 86 -12.24 -14.80 1.24
C VAL A 86 -11.39 -15.97 0.76
N GLY A 87 -10.10 -15.94 1.09
CA GLY A 87 -9.13 -16.92 0.63
C GLY A 87 -8.33 -16.49 -0.60
N ASP A 88 -8.71 -15.41 -1.29
CA ASP A 88 -7.93 -14.84 -2.40
C ASP A 88 -6.58 -14.31 -1.92
N THR A 89 -5.58 -14.33 -2.81
CA THR A 89 -4.34 -13.58 -2.59
C THR A 89 -4.30 -12.38 -3.51
N VAL A 90 -4.40 -11.21 -2.90
CA VAL A 90 -4.34 -9.91 -3.57
C VAL A 90 -2.90 -9.43 -3.61
N ARG A 91 -2.45 -8.95 -4.77
CA ARG A 91 -1.14 -8.33 -4.92
C ARG A 91 -1.28 -6.81 -4.90
N ILE A 92 -0.60 -6.17 -3.94
CA ILE A 92 -0.62 -4.72 -3.74
C ILE A 92 0.79 -4.15 -3.95
N LEU A 93 0.90 -3.15 -4.82
CA LEU A 93 2.09 -2.31 -4.97
C LEU A 93 2.12 -1.26 -3.84
N LEU A 94 3.18 -1.30 -3.05
CA LEU A 94 3.44 -0.33 -1.98
C LEU A 94 4.32 0.81 -2.52
N PRO A 95 4.08 2.07 -2.10
CA PRO A 95 4.75 3.25 -2.64
C PRO A 95 6.24 3.34 -2.24
N CYS A 96 6.69 2.48 -1.33
CA CYS A 96 8.07 2.46 -0.84
C CYS A 96 8.57 1.03 -0.60
N PRO A 97 9.90 0.81 -0.60
CA PRO A 97 10.49 -0.43 -0.13
C PRO A 97 10.27 -0.62 1.38
N ILE A 98 10.10 -1.88 1.78
CA ILE A 98 10.00 -2.28 3.18
C ILE A 98 11.35 -2.79 3.68
N ALA A 99 11.95 -2.11 4.66
CA ALA A 99 13.11 -2.62 5.39
C ALA A 99 13.08 -2.20 6.86
N ARG A 100 13.94 -2.81 7.67
CA ARG A 100 13.95 -2.59 9.13
C ARG A 100 14.41 -1.19 9.54
N ASN A 101 15.25 -0.53 8.73
CA ASN A 101 15.88 0.75 9.06
C ASN A 101 15.45 1.89 8.12
N ILE A 102 14.35 1.69 7.38
CA ILE A 102 13.81 2.73 6.52
C ILE A 102 12.69 3.41 7.30
N TRP A 103 12.83 4.72 7.49
CA TRP A 103 11.75 5.57 7.93
C TRP A 103 11.50 6.59 6.82
N VAL A 104 10.30 6.53 6.24
CA VAL A 104 9.83 7.51 5.27
C VAL A 104 8.75 8.31 5.99
N GLU A 105 8.96 9.62 6.10
CA GLU A 105 8.00 10.54 6.72
C GLU A 105 6.63 10.41 6.03
N HIS A 106 5.56 10.36 6.82
CA HIS A 106 4.18 10.13 6.34
C HIS A 106 3.92 8.78 5.63
N MET A 107 4.86 7.82 5.67
CA MET A 107 4.61 6.40 5.34
C MET A 107 4.97 5.50 6.53
N ASP A 108 4.82 6.05 7.72
CA ASP A 108 5.06 5.43 9.02
C ASP A 108 4.25 4.15 9.18
N ILE A 109 3.02 4.10 8.66
CA ILE A 109 2.17 2.90 8.74
C ILE A 109 2.68 1.81 7.78
N VAL A 110 2.86 2.13 6.49
CA VAL A 110 3.26 1.14 5.48
C VAL A 110 4.64 0.57 5.77
N SER A 111 5.58 1.41 6.20
CA SER A 111 6.95 0.97 6.52
C SER A 111 7.01 -0.06 7.66
N GLN A 112 5.97 -0.15 8.50
CA GLN A 112 5.84 -1.15 9.56
C GLN A 112 5.34 -2.51 9.08
N CYS A 113 4.81 -2.62 7.86
CA CYS A 113 4.29 -3.88 7.33
C CYS A 113 5.32 -5.01 7.40
N ARG A 114 4.94 -6.15 7.99
CA ARG A 114 5.75 -7.37 8.01
C ARG A 114 4.90 -8.57 7.58
N THR A 115 5.57 -9.56 7.00
CA THR A 115 4.92 -10.86 6.75
C THR A 115 4.37 -11.43 8.05
N GLY A 116 3.13 -11.91 8.01
CA GLY A 116 2.39 -12.44 9.16
C GLY A 116 1.48 -11.44 9.85
N MET A 117 1.65 -10.12 9.62
CA MET A 117 0.77 -9.10 10.17
C MET A 117 -0.59 -9.09 9.48
N ARG A 118 -1.60 -8.63 10.21
CA ARG A 118 -2.97 -8.49 9.72
C ARG A 118 -3.32 -7.01 9.65
N GLY A 119 -4.27 -6.68 8.80
CA GLY A 119 -4.74 -5.30 8.66
C GLY A 119 -6.00 -5.21 7.84
N ILE A 120 -6.53 -4.00 7.75
CA ILE A 120 -7.57 -3.60 6.81
C ILE A 120 -6.90 -2.77 5.73
N PHE A 121 -7.08 -3.21 4.50
CA PHE A 121 -6.46 -2.68 3.30
C PHE A 121 -7.53 -1.97 2.48
N LEU A 122 -7.23 -0.73 2.11
CA LEU A 122 -8.04 0.13 1.25
C LEU A 122 -7.23 0.52 0.00
N PRO A 123 -6.78 -0.44 -0.83
CA PRO A 123 -5.96 -0.11 -1.98
C PRO A 123 -6.83 0.37 -3.15
N GLN A 124 -6.21 1.01 -4.13
CA GLN A 124 -6.84 1.44 -5.38
C GLN A 124 -6.56 0.43 -6.49
N ALA A 125 -7.59 0.12 -7.30
CA ALA A 125 -7.42 -0.71 -8.49
C ALA A 125 -6.54 0.00 -9.52
N LEU A 126 -5.57 -0.73 -10.09
CA LEU A 126 -4.66 -0.18 -11.09
C LEU A 126 -5.30 -0.17 -12.48
N GLY A 127 -5.31 0.99 -13.12
CA GLY A 127 -5.76 1.24 -14.48
C GLY A 127 -4.62 1.59 -15.44
N GLY A 128 -4.99 1.89 -16.70
CA GLY A 128 -4.01 2.22 -17.75
C GLY A 128 -3.29 3.57 -17.56
N SER A 129 -3.82 4.45 -16.70
CA SER A 129 -3.22 5.73 -16.33
C SER A 129 -2.17 5.62 -15.21
N ASP A 130 -2.03 4.45 -14.59
CA ASP A 130 -1.13 4.25 -13.46
C ASP A 130 0.22 3.73 -13.96
N PHE A 131 1.09 4.69 -14.27
CA PHE A 131 2.41 4.40 -14.82
C PHE A 131 3.48 5.34 -14.29
N ARG A 132 4.72 4.91 -14.48
CA ARG A 132 5.90 5.76 -14.35
C ARG A 132 6.66 5.79 -15.66
N GLU A 133 6.90 6.98 -16.17
CA GLU A 133 7.69 7.19 -17.39
C GLU A 133 9.01 7.88 -17.07
N LYS A 134 10.10 7.39 -17.67
CA LYS A 134 11.41 8.05 -17.65
C LYS A 134 12.12 7.86 -18.97
N GLY A 135 12.50 8.97 -19.60
CA GLY A 135 13.26 8.95 -20.86
C GLY A 135 12.59 8.11 -21.95
N GLY A 136 11.25 8.16 -22.07
CA GLY A 136 10.47 7.40 -23.05
C GLY A 136 10.23 5.92 -22.72
N ALA A 137 10.79 5.37 -21.63
CA ALA A 137 10.45 4.04 -21.13
C ALA A 137 9.32 4.14 -20.09
N VAL A 138 8.35 3.23 -20.16
CA VAL A 138 7.11 3.27 -19.37
C VAL A 138 6.98 2.00 -18.53
N LEU A 139 6.85 2.17 -17.21
CA LEU A 139 6.47 1.12 -16.29
C LEU A 139 4.98 1.25 -15.97
N TYR A 140 4.17 0.34 -16.50
CA TYR A 140 2.78 0.21 -16.09
C TYR A 140 2.72 -0.52 -14.75
N PHE A 141 2.06 0.06 -13.75
CA PHE A 141 1.97 -0.56 -12.43
C PHE A 141 1.10 -1.82 -12.43
N SER A 142 0.14 -1.90 -13.36
CA SER A 142 -0.69 -3.10 -13.59
C SER A 142 0.12 -4.32 -14.06
N ASP A 143 1.33 -4.13 -14.62
CA ASP A 143 2.24 -5.24 -14.91
C ASP A 143 2.80 -5.88 -13.63
N LEU A 144 2.70 -5.19 -12.48
CA LEU A 144 3.32 -5.57 -11.21
C LEU A 144 2.32 -6.14 -10.21
N ALA A 145 1.16 -5.52 -10.10
CA ALA A 145 0.17 -5.77 -9.05
C ALA A 145 -1.26 -5.51 -9.56
N ASP A 146 -2.25 -6.03 -8.85
CA ASP A 146 -3.66 -5.80 -9.15
C ASP A 146 -4.14 -4.45 -8.59
N TYR A 147 -3.54 -4.06 -7.46
CA TYR A 147 -3.85 -2.81 -6.75
C TYR A 147 -2.58 -2.10 -6.32
N ALA A 148 -2.71 -0.81 -5.97
CA ALA A 148 -1.66 -0.03 -5.32
C ALA A 148 -2.20 0.74 -4.12
N PHE A 149 -1.33 1.06 -3.18
CA PHE A 149 -1.61 2.13 -2.22
C PHE A 149 -1.37 3.48 -2.88
N HIS A 150 -2.26 4.43 -2.65
CA HIS A 150 -2.10 5.76 -3.22
C HIS A 150 -0.87 6.46 -2.64
N ALA A 151 -0.80 6.55 -1.30
CA ALA A 151 0.29 7.25 -0.62
C ALA A 151 0.76 6.53 0.64
N GLY A 152 0.01 5.51 1.08
CA GLY A 152 0.34 4.64 2.19
C GLY A 152 -0.22 5.07 3.54
N TYR A 153 -0.61 6.33 3.71
CA TYR A 153 -1.10 6.81 5.01
C TYR A 153 -2.61 6.64 5.21
N MET A 154 -3.41 6.62 4.14
CA MET A 154 -4.86 6.37 4.21
C MET A 154 -5.23 4.92 3.82
N ASP A 155 -4.31 4.19 3.20
CA ASP A 155 -4.66 2.92 2.57
C ASP A 155 -4.67 1.71 3.55
N LEU A 156 -4.34 1.92 4.83
CA LEU A 156 -4.02 0.84 5.76
C LEU A 156 -4.34 1.12 7.24
N PHE A 157 -5.01 0.15 7.86
CA PHE A 157 -5.07 -0.02 9.32
C PHE A 157 -4.31 -1.31 9.67
N LEU A 158 -3.21 -1.21 10.42
CA LEU A 158 -2.28 -2.32 10.64
C LEU A 158 -2.30 -2.80 12.09
N GLU A 159 -2.55 -4.10 12.30
CA GLU A 159 -2.44 -4.74 13.62
C GLU A 159 -0.97 -4.99 13.95
N THR A 160 -0.46 -4.29 14.97
CA THR A 160 0.89 -4.46 15.51
C THR A 160 0.84 -5.14 16.87
N ARG A 161 2.02 -5.34 17.49
CA ARG A 161 2.09 -5.86 18.86
C ARG A 161 1.65 -4.85 19.92
N ASP A 162 1.74 -3.57 19.59
CA ASP A 162 1.46 -2.46 20.51
C ASP A 162 0.05 -1.89 20.31
N GLY A 163 -0.73 -2.46 19.38
CA GLY A 163 -2.08 -2.00 19.04
C GLY A 163 -2.28 -1.81 17.54
N LEU A 164 -3.43 -1.23 17.18
CA LEU A 164 -3.72 -0.85 15.80
C LEU A 164 -3.01 0.46 15.46
N VAL A 165 -2.34 0.50 14.31
CA VAL A 165 -1.73 1.72 13.77
C VAL A 165 -2.47 2.13 12.52
N PHE A 166 -2.87 3.40 12.46
CA PHE A 166 -3.57 4.02 11.33
C PHE A 166 -3.36 5.54 11.40
N ASN A 167 -3.71 6.27 10.33
CA ASN A 167 -3.53 7.72 10.31
C ASN A 167 -4.67 8.40 11.09
N GLN A 168 -4.36 8.82 12.32
CA GLN A 168 -5.32 9.46 13.24
C GLN A 168 -5.68 10.89 12.83
N GLU A 169 -4.88 11.55 11.98
CA GLU A 169 -5.19 12.88 11.46
C GLU A 169 -6.28 12.82 10.39
N ILE A 170 -6.36 11.71 9.64
CA ILE A 170 -7.40 11.48 8.63
C ILE A 170 -8.63 10.83 9.28
N TYR A 171 -8.44 9.74 10.00
CA TYR A 171 -9.53 8.95 10.60
C TYR A 171 -9.88 9.45 12.01
N THR A 172 -10.20 10.73 12.11
CA THR A 172 -10.42 11.44 13.38
C THR A 172 -11.61 10.90 14.19
N SER A 173 -12.57 10.25 13.53
CA SER A 173 -13.74 9.69 14.22
C SER A 173 -13.51 8.29 14.80
N LEU A 174 -12.40 7.62 14.47
CA LEU A 174 -12.00 6.34 15.04
C LEU A 174 -11.13 6.56 16.29
N SER A 175 -11.42 5.85 17.38
CA SER A 175 -10.62 5.93 18.60
C SER A 175 -9.15 5.56 18.35
N PRO A 176 -8.17 6.29 18.91
CA PRO A 176 -6.75 5.94 18.79
C PRO A 176 -6.40 4.58 19.39
N ASP A 177 -7.20 4.10 20.35
CA ASP A 177 -7.03 2.79 21.00
C ASP A 177 -7.89 1.69 20.35
N ALA A 178 -8.45 1.95 19.16
CA ALA A 178 -9.30 1.00 18.47
C ALA A 178 -8.58 -0.32 18.17
N THR A 179 -9.30 -1.41 18.34
CA THR A 179 -8.88 -2.75 17.92
C THR A 179 -9.07 -2.93 16.41
N LEU A 180 -8.40 -3.92 15.81
CA LEU A 180 -8.63 -4.29 14.41
C LEU A 180 -10.11 -4.61 14.13
N LYS A 181 -10.81 -5.17 15.12
CA LYS A 181 -12.25 -5.46 15.01
C LYS A 181 -13.07 -4.18 14.89
N GLU A 182 -12.86 -3.22 15.79
CA GLU A 182 -13.58 -1.94 15.80
C GLU A 182 -13.28 -1.12 14.54
N ALA A 183 -12.03 -1.12 14.07
CA ALA A 183 -11.68 -0.51 12.78
C ALA A 183 -12.40 -1.18 11.61
N GLY A 184 -12.58 -2.51 11.66
CA GLY A 184 -13.34 -3.23 10.64
C GLY A 184 -14.83 -2.92 10.64
N GLU A 185 -15.42 -2.70 11.82
CA GLU A 185 -16.80 -2.25 11.97
C GLU A 185 -16.96 -0.80 11.46
N TYR A 186 -16.00 0.05 11.81
CA TYR A 186 -15.91 1.43 11.34
C TYR A 186 -15.84 1.54 9.81
N VAL A 187 -14.89 0.83 9.17
CA VAL A 187 -14.75 0.80 7.70
C VAL A 187 -16.02 0.28 7.04
N ALA A 188 -16.63 -0.78 7.57
CA ALA A 188 -17.87 -1.31 7.03
C ALA A 188 -19.03 -0.29 7.09
N GLY A 189 -19.15 0.45 8.21
CA GLY A 189 -20.16 1.49 8.37
C GLY A 189 -19.95 2.69 7.44
N LYS A 190 -18.70 3.10 7.21
CA LYS A 190 -18.36 4.17 6.27
C LYS A 190 -18.68 3.80 4.84
N ILE A 191 -18.31 2.60 4.40
CA ILE A 191 -18.61 2.12 3.04
C ILE A 191 -20.12 2.05 2.77
N GLN A 192 -20.93 1.64 3.75
CA GLN A 192 -22.40 1.59 3.61
C GLN A 192 -23.07 2.97 3.50
N SER A 193 -22.35 4.03 3.85
CA SER A 193 -22.87 5.40 3.82
C SER A 193 -22.68 6.09 2.46
N TYR A 194 -21.97 5.43 1.51
CA TYR A 194 -21.76 5.85 0.13
C TYR A 194 -22.41 4.85 -0.84
#